data_AF-A0A2E9AU73-F1
#
_entry.id   AF-A0A2E9AU73-F1
#
_cell.length_a   1.000
_cell.length_b   1.000
_cell.length_c   1.000
_cell.angle_alpha   90.00
_cell.angle_beta   90.00
_cell.angle_gamma   90.00
#
_symmetry.space_group_name_H-M   'P 1'
#
loop_
_entity.id
_entity.type
_entity.pdbx_description
1 polymer ?
#
loop_
_entity_poly.entity_id
_entity_poly.type
_entity_poly.pdbx_seq_one_letter_code
_entity_poly.pdbx_strand_id
1 'polypeptide(L)'
;MKIDYLGDASEEDLSPLEIPYFLNTVRVGWPSPADDYVERPIDLNEYLIKNSAATYFVRVSGDSMINAHIGDGAILIVDRSIEPSHNKIVIASIDGSYACKRLLLKPKMCLMSENPKYPPILINKEEELEIAGTVIAAINLY
;
A
#
# COMPACT_ATOMS: atom_id res chain seq x y z
N MET A 1 -27.41 -1.62 -30.84
CA MET A 1 -26.43 -0.98 -29.94
C MET A 1 -25.44 -2.06 -29.55
N LYS A 2 -24.20 -1.96 -30.04
CA LYS A 2 -23.14 -2.94 -29.77
C LYS A 2 -22.44 -2.52 -28.49
N ILE A 3 -22.48 -3.37 -27.47
CA ILE A 3 -21.66 -3.23 -26.27
C ILE A 3 -20.46 -4.13 -26.53
N ASP A 4 -19.32 -3.53 -26.85
CA ASP A 4 -18.04 -4.24 -26.86
C ASP A 4 -17.57 -4.33 -25.40
N TYR A 5 -17.65 -5.53 -24.84
CA TYR A 5 -17.00 -5.84 -23.56
C TYR A 5 -15.50 -5.92 -23.82
N LEU A 6 -14.72 -5.05 -23.18
CA LEU A 6 -13.28 -5.22 -23.03
C LEU A 6 -13.08 -6.47 -22.17
N GLY A 7 -12.86 -7.62 -22.84
CA GLY A 7 -12.45 -8.94 -22.35
C GLY A 7 -12.66 -9.27 -20.88
N ASP A 8 -13.39 -10.36 -20.60
CA ASP A 8 -13.26 -11.08 -19.34
C ASP A 8 -11.82 -11.61 -19.24
N ALA A 9 -11.00 -10.99 -18.39
CA ALA A 9 -9.75 -11.61 -17.94
C ALA A 9 -10.15 -12.74 -17.00
N SER A 10 -10.19 -13.96 -17.52
CA SER A 10 -10.46 -15.15 -16.71
C SER A 10 -9.25 -15.42 -15.81
N GLU A 11 -9.44 -15.95 -14.60
CA GLU A 11 -8.33 -16.36 -13.72
C GLU A 11 -7.37 -17.35 -14.42
N GLU A 12 -7.84 -18.02 -15.48
CA GLU A 12 -7.09 -18.96 -16.33
C GLU A 12 -6.04 -18.28 -17.23
N ASP A 13 -6.13 -16.96 -17.47
CA ASP A 13 -5.21 -16.20 -18.33
C ASP A 13 -3.94 -15.72 -17.60
N LEU A 14 -3.84 -15.91 -16.28
CA LEU A 14 -2.70 -15.50 -15.47
C LEU A 14 -1.81 -16.70 -15.13
N SER A 15 -0.79 -16.97 -15.94
CA SER A 15 0.27 -17.91 -15.57
C SER A 15 1.15 -17.30 -14.46
N PRO A 16 1.46 -18.01 -13.36
CA PRO A 16 2.37 -17.50 -12.33
C PRO A 16 3.74 -17.19 -12.94
N LEU A 17 4.23 -15.97 -12.71
CA LEU A 17 5.57 -15.57 -13.14
C LEU A 17 6.60 -16.22 -12.21
N GLU A 18 7.39 -17.16 -12.71
CA GLU A 18 8.47 -17.78 -11.95
C GLU A 18 9.70 -16.86 -11.91
N ILE A 19 9.69 -15.88 -11.01
CA ILE A 19 10.84 -15.01 -10.74
C ILE A 19 11.62 -15.60 -9.54
N PRO A 20 12.95 -15.80 -9.64
CA PRO A 20 13.73 -16.30 -8.53
C PRO A 20 13.71 -15.32 -7.34
N TYR A 21 13.47 -15.86 -6.14
CA TYR A 21 13.59 -15.14 -4.89
C TYR A 21 14.85 -15.61 -4.15
N PHE A 22 15.80 -14.69 -3.93
CA PHE A 22 17.05 -14.98 -3.24
C PHE A 22 16.87 -14.74 -1.75
N LEU A 23 17.09 -15.77 -0.92
CA LEU A 23 17.00 -15.66 0.54
C LEU A 23 18.11 -14.81 1.15
N ASN A 24 19.27 -14.79 0.49
CA ASN A 24 20.40 -14.03 0.97
C ASN A 24 20.05 -12.55 0.90
N THR A 25 20.11 -11.89 2.06
CA THR A 25 19.91 -10.44 2.09
C THR A 25 21.03 -9.80 1.28
N VAL A 26 20.66 -9.05 0.25
CA VAL A 26 21.63 -8.21 -0.46
C VAL A 26 22.01 -7.10 0.49
N ARG A 27 23.27 -7.11 0.96
CA ARG A 27 23.78 -6.00 1.75
C ARG A 27 23.74 -4.75 0.90
N VAL A 28 23.28 -3.65 1.48
CA VAL A 28 23.43 -2.31 0.91
C VAL A 28 24.92 -1.93 1.04
N GLY A 29 25.81 -2.53 0.23
CA GLY A 29 27.28 -2.45 0.36
C GLY A 29 28.05 -3.40 -0.58
N TRP A 30 29.36 -3.56 -0.38
CA TRP A 30 30.23 -4.37 -1.26
C TRP A 30 29.87 -5.86 -1.18
N PRO A 31 29.65 -6.56 -2.31
CA PRO A 31 29.20 -7.95 -2.29
C PRO A 31 30.32 -8.89 -1.83
N SER A 32 29.97 -9.85 -0.98
CA SER A 32 30.84 -10.99 -0.68
C SER A 32 30.50 -12.14 -1.63
N PRO A 33 31.47 -12.78 -2.29
CA PRO A 33 31.24 -13.67 -3.44
C PRO A 33 30.74 -15.09 -3.11
N ALA A 34 30.18 -15.33 -1.92
CA ALA A 34 30.06 -16.69 -1.35
C ALA A 34 28.63 -17.17 -1.08
N ASP A 35 27.63 -16.65 -1.79
CA ASP A 35 26.22 -16.91 -1.47
C ASP A 35 25.42 -17.32 -2.71
N ASP A 36 25.49 -18.62 -3.05
CA ASP A 36 24.65 -19.24 -4.09
C ASP A 36 23.69 -20.26 -3.43
N TYR A 37 22.47 -19.82 -3.13
CA TYR A 37 21.33 -20.72 -2.86
C TYR A 37 20.07 -20.11 -3.48
N VAL A 38 19.46 -20.84 -4.43
CA VAL A 38 18.23 -20.45 -5.12
C VAL A 38 17.05 -21.15 -4.45
N GLU A 39 16.06 -20.37 -4.00
CA GLU A 39 14.80 -20.89 -3.43
C GLU A 39 13.64 -20.86 -4.43
N ARG A 40 12.48 -21.39 -3.96
CA ARG A 40 11.19 -21.39 -4.64
C ARG A 40 10.78 -19.94 -5.01
N PRO A 41 10.17 -19.71 -6.18
CA PRO A 41 9.69 -18.39 -6.57
C PRO A 41 8.70 -17.82 -5.54
N ILE A 42 8.75 -16.49 -5.36
CA ILE A 42 7.79 -15.75 -4.54
C ILE A 42 6.63 -15.26 -5.41
N ASP A 43 5.40 -15.56 -5.01
CA ASP A 43 4.21 -14.89 -5.54
C ASP A 43 3.87 -13.71 -4.62
N LEU A 44 3.92 -12.50 -5.15
CA LEU A 44 3.61 -11.28 -4.38
C LEU A 44 2.14 -11.20 -3.97
N ASN A 45 1.23 -11.82 -4.72
CA ASN A 45 -0.18 -11.90 -4.33
C ASN A 45 -0.32 -12.78 -3.09
N GLU A 46 0.24 -14.00 -3.09
CA GLU A 46 0.20 -14.88 -1.92
C GLU A 46 0.92 -14.28 -0.71
N TYR A 47 2.04 -13.58 -0.96
CA TYR A 47 2.85 -13.00 0.10
C TYR A 47 2.21 -11.79 0.77
N LEU A 48 1.59 -10.90 0.00
CA LEU A 48 1.08 -9.61 0.49
C LEU A 48 -0.43 -9.64 0.75
N ILE A 49 -1.20 -10.43 0.01
CA ILE A 49 -2.66 -10.40 0.02
C ILE A 49 -3.21 -11.57 0.83
N LYS A 50 -3.58 -11.30 2.08
CA LYS A 50 -4.22 -12.30 2.95
C LYS A 50 -5.69 -12.53 2.62
N ASN A 51 -6.38 -11.49 2.13
CA ASN A 51 -7.80 -11.52 1.81
C ASN A 51 -8.04 -10.79 0.49
N SER A 52 -8.09 -11.53 -0.62
CA SER A 52 -8.25 -10.96 -1.96
C SER A 52 -9.55 -10.18 -2.14
N ALA A 53 -10.64 -10.63 -1.53
CA ALA A 53 -11.95 -9.97 -1.61
C ALA A 53 -11.98 -8.60 -0.89
N ALA A 54 -11.07 -8.36 0.05
CA ALA A 54 -10.98 -7.12 0.82
C ALA A 54 -9.77 -6.24 0.42
N THR A 55 -8.93 -6.72 -0.48
CA THR A 55 -7.69 -6.04 -0.85
C THR A 55 -7.83 -5.34 -2.20
N TYR A 56 -7.32 -4.11 -2.29
CA TYR A 56 -7.26 -3.35 -3.53
C TYR A 56 -5.95 -2.58 -3.61
N PHE A 57 -5.60 -2.19 -4.83
CA PHE A 57 -4.43 -1.37 -5.12
C PHE A 57 -4.84 0.06 -5.40
N VAL A 58 -4.05 1.03 -4.95
CA VAL A 58 -4.25 2.44 -5.30
C VAL A 58 -2.91 3.10 -5.58
N ARG A 59 -2.85 3.88 -6.66
CA ARG A 59 -1.68 4.70 -6.96
C ARG A 59 -1.77 6.01 -6.19
N VAL A 60 -0.73 6.36 -5.46
CA VAL A 60 -0.67 7.65 -4.77
C VAL A 60 -0.13 8.74 -5.69
N SER A 61 -0.50 9.98 -5.35
CA SER A 61 0.12 11.18 -5.90
C SER A 61 0.51 12.14 -4.78
N GLY A 62 1.66 12.79 -4.95
CA GLY A 62 2.25 13.74 -4.02
C GLY A 62 3.28 13.12 -3.08
N ASP A 63 3.96 13.98 -2.32
CA ASP A 63 5.09 13.64 -1.45
C ASP A 63 4.75 13.69 0.05
N SER A 64 3.46 13.81 0.41
CA SER A 64 3.05 13.99 1.81
C SER A 64 3.40 12.81 2.73
N MET A 65 3.76 11.66 2.16
CA MET A 65 4.09 10.44 2.90
C MET A 65 5.55 9.99 2.70
N ILE A 66 6.44 10.89 2.26
CA ILE A 66 7.80 10.55 1.86
C ILE A 66 8.66 9.92 2.97
N ASN A 67 8.52 10.35 4.23
CA ASN A 67 9.25 9.77 5.37
C ASN A 67 8.72 8.39 5.78
N ALA A 68 7.54 7.98 5.28
CA ALA A 68 7.07 6.61 5.34
C ALA A 68 7.54 5.76 4.15
N HIS A 69 8.45 6.28 3.32
CA HIS A 69 8.91 5.66 2.09
C HIS A 69 7.77 5.44 1.07
N ILE A 70 6.76 6.30 1.10
CA ILE A 70 5.70 6.32 0.09
C ILE A 70 5.98 7.53 -0.81
N GLY A 71 6.60 7.25 -1.96
CA GLY A 71 6.92 8.25 -2.97
C GLY A 71 5.73 8.59 -3.87
N ASP A 72 5.88 9.67 -4.63
CA ASP A 72 4.93 10.01 -5.68
C ASP A 72 4.88 8.90 -6.73
N GLY A 73 3.67 8.50 -7.14
CA GLY A 73 3.46 7.41 -8.08
C GLY A 73 3.56 5.99 -7.50
N ALA A 74 3.85 5.84 -6.19
CA ALA A 74 3.88 4.53 -5.56
C ALA A 74 2.51 3.82 -5.63
N ILE A 75 2.53 2.49 -5.68
CA ILE A 75 1.34 1.65 -5.61
C ILE A 75 1.19 1.16 -4.17
N LEU A 76 0.08 1.49 -3.54
CA LEU A 76 -0.26 0.98 -2.22
C LEU A 76 -1.12 -0.26 -2.35
N ILE A 77 -0.86 -1.22 -1.48
CA ILE A 77 -1.74 -2.36 -1.24
C ILE A 77 -2.56 -2.03 0.00
N VAL A 78 -3.88 -2.08 -0.12
CA VAL A 78 -4.82 -1.63 0.91
C VAL A 78 -5.80 -2.75 1.23
N ASP A 79 -5.95 -3.06 2.51
CA ASP A 79 -6.89 -4.07 2.99
C ASP A 79 -7.98 -3.39 3.84
N ARG A 80 -9.24 -3.56 3.41
CA ARG A 80 -10.41 -3.01 4.12
C ARG A 80 -10.90 -3.88 5.27
N SER A 81 -10.45 -5.14 5.35
CA SER A 81 -10.81 -6.06 6.44
C SER A 81 -9.97 -5.82 7.71
N ILE A 82 -8.86 -5.09 7.59
CA ILE A 82 -8.01 -4.73 8.72
C ILE A 82 -8.56 -3.49 9.41
N GLU A 83 -8.91 -3.64 10.69
CA GLU A 83 -9.39 -2.54 11.52
C GLU A 83 -8.32 -1.43 11.64
N PRO A 84 -8.67 -0.18 11.26
CA PRO A 84 -7.78 0.96 11.41
C PRO A 84 -7.40 1.19 12.87
N SER A 85 -6.09 1.22 13.16
CA SER A 85 -5.58 1.39 14.53
C SER A 85 -4.56 2.52 14.61
N HIS A 86 -4.28 2.96 15.84
CA HIS A 86 -3.34 4.04 16.09
C HIS A 86 -1.97 3.76 15.45
N ASN A 87 -1.39 4.79 14.82
CA ASN A 87 -0.14 4.74 14.05
C ASN A 87 -0.18 3.90 12.77
N LYS A 88 -1.33 3.41 12.31
CA LYS A 88 -1.42 2.78 10.98
C LYS A 88 -1.53 3.82 9.88
N ILE A 89 -1.02 3.48 8.70
CA ILE A 89 -1.24 4.27 7.49
C ILE A 89 -2.55 3.79 6.88
N VAL A 90 -3.42 4.75 6.56
CA VAL A 90 -4.78 4.48 6.10
C VAL A 90 -5.09 5.33 4.87
N ILE A 91 -6.04 4.85 4.07
CA ILE A 91 -6.74 5.67 3.09
C ILE A 91 -7.99 6.19 3.78
N ALA A 92 -8.01 7.50 4.05
CA ALA A 92 -9.14 8.19 4.66
C ALA A 92 -9.89 8.99 3.60
N SER A 93 -11.21 9.00 3.67
CA SER A 93 -12.10 9.93 2.97
C SER A 93 -12.51 11.04 3.94
N ILE A 94 -12.31 12.28 3.53
CA ILE A 94 -12.69 13.49 4.28
C ILE A 94 -13.50 14.35 3.32
N ASP A 95 -14.77 14.60 3.63
CA ASP A 95 -15.69 15.36 2.76
C ASP A 95 -15.70 14.87 1.30
N GLY A 96 -15.62 13.54 1.12
CA GLY A 96 -15.59 12.89 -0.19
C GLY A 96 -14.23 12.92 -0.92
N SER A 97 -13.19 13.49 -0.30
CA SER A 97 -11.82 13.51 -0.84
C SER A 97 -10.93 12.47 -0.15
N TYR A 98 -10.25 11.63 -0.94
CA TYR A 98 -9.36 10.61 -0.41
C TYR A 98 -7.94 11.13 -0.13
N ALA A 99 -7.38 10.74 1.01
CA ALA A 99 -6.01 11.02 1.41
C ALA A 99 -5.34 9.80 2.07
N CYS A 100 -4.07 9.56 1.70
CA CYS A 100 -3.22 8.61 2.42
C CYS A 100 -2.50 9.34 3.56
N LYS A 101 -2.72 8.91 4.80
CA LYS A 101 -2.16 9.53 6.02
C LYS A 101 -1.95 8.52 7.12
N ARG A 102 -1.14 8.85 8.12
CA ARG A 102 -1.05 8.08 9.36
C ARG A 102 -2.19 8.46 10.31
N LEU A 103 -2.96 7.48 10.76
CA LEU A 103 -4.05 7.65 11.71
C LEU A 103 -3.51 7.77 13.14
N LEU A 104 -3.66 8.95 13.74
CA LEU A 104 -3.40 9.15 15.16
C LEU A 104 -4.75 9.26 15.89
N LEU A 105 -4.98 8.42 16.90
CA LEU A 105 -6.22 8.42 17.70
C LEU A 105 -6.04 9.13 19.05
N LYS A 106 -4.78 9.34 19.46
CA LYS A 106 -4.40 9.90 20.77
C LYS A 106 -3.23 10.89 20.59
N PRO A 107 -3.15 11.97 21.39
CA PRO A 107 -4.13 12.41 22.40
C PRO A 107 -5.39 13.05 21.80
N LYS A 108 -5.31 13.55 20.56
CA LYS A 108 -6.46 13.97 19.74
C LYS A 108 -6.41 13.24 18.42
N MET A 109 -7.58 12.96 17.85
CA MET A 109 -7.68 12.27 16.58
C MET A 109 -7.23 13.20 15.45
N CYS A 110 -6.27 12.74 14.64
CA CYS A 110 -5.81 13.45 13.46
C CYS A 110 -5.20 12.51 12.41
N LEU A 111 -5.13 13.01 11.20
CA LEU A 111 -4.43 12.38 10.09
C LEU A 111 -3.10 13.10 9.88
N MET A 112 -2.01 12.39 10.15
CA MET A 112 -0.66 12.92 10.11
C MET A 112 0.00 12.59 8.76
N SER A 113 0.59 13.61 8.15
CA SER A 113 1.46 13.43 6.98
C SER A 113 2.85 13.00 7.44
N GLU A 114 3.47 12.08 6.72
CA GLU A 114 4.87 11.69 6.92
C GLU A 114 5.80 12.58 6.10
N ASN A 115 5.59 13.89 6.21
CA ASN A 115 6.37 14.93 5.58
C ASN A 115 6.16 16.25 6.35
N PRO A 116 7.22 16.85 6.94
CA PRO A 116 7.10 18.06 7.77
C PRO A 116 6.51 19.28 7.06
N LYS A 117 6.49 19.29 5.72
CA LYS A 117 5.87 20.38 4.94
C LYS A 117 4.34 20.42 5.06
N TYR A 118 3.73 19.32 5.50
CA TYR A 118 2.28 19.15 5.53
C TYR A 118 1.80 19.09 6.98
N PRO A 119 0.99 20.05 7.44
CA PRO A 119 0.49 20.05 8.80
C PRO A 119 -0.48 18.88 9.05
N PRO A 120 -0.68 18.47 10.32
CA PRO A 120 -1.68 17.46 10.67
C PRO A 120 -3.09 17.93 10.33
N ILE A 121 -3.91 17.04 9.78
CA ILE A 121 -5.33 17.29 9.55
C ILE A 121 -6.09 16.84 10.80
N LEU A 122 -6.56 17.82 11.58
CA LEU A 122 -7.37 17.54 12.78
C LEU A 122 -8.79 17.17 12.34
N ILE A 123 -9.33 16.11 12.95
CA ILE A 123 -10.69 15.66 12.66
C ILE A 123 -11.59 16.13 13.80
N ASN A 124 -12.52 17.02 13.47
CA ASN A 124 -13.54 17.52 14.39
C ASN A 124 -14.71 16.55 14.48
N LYS A 125 -15.54 16.70 15.52
CA LYS A 125 -16.70 15.82 15.73
C LYS A 125 -17.80 15.97 14.66
N GLU A 126 -17.78 17.07 13.91
CA GLU A 126 -18.77 17.38 12.88
C GLU A 126 -18.34 16.88 11.50
N GLU A 127 -17.07 16.52 11.33
CA GLU A 127 -16.52 16.03 10.06
C GLU A 127 -16.74 14.50 9.95
N GLU A 128 -17.24 14.07 8.79
CA GLU A 128 -17.42 12.65 8.51
C GLU A 128 -16.09 12.06 8.03
N LEU A 129 -15.39 11.38 8.93
CA LEU A 129 -14.19 10.62 8.61
C LEU A 129 -14.57 9.18 8.30
N GLU A 130 -14.35 8.77 7.07
CA GLU A 130 -14.47 7.37 6.65
C GLU A 130 -13.09 6.79 6.34
N ILE A 131 -12.81 5.58 6.80
CA ILE A 131 -11.58 4.86 6.45
C ILE A 131 -11.88 3.83 5.38
N ALA A 132 -11.36 4.04 4.18
CA ALA A 132 -11.52 3.15 3.03
C ALA A 132 -10.64 1.89 3.13
N GLY A 133 -9.64 1.89 4.01
CA GLY A 133 -8.84 0.72 4.32
C GLY A 133 -7.48 1.04 4.93
N THR A 134 -6.81 0.00 5.40
CA THR A 134 -5.47 0.08 6.01
C THR A 134 -4.40 -0.30 4.99
N VAL A 135 -3.36 0.51 4.87
CA VAL A 135 -2.23 0.24 3.96
C VAL A 135 -1.35 -0.86 4.55
N ILE A 136 -1.15 -1.93 3.79
CA ILE A 136 -0.33 -3.08 4.20
C ILE A 136 1.08 -3.02 3.64
N ALA A 137 1.24 -2.47 2.43
CA ALA A 137 2.52 -2.34 1.74
C ALA A 137 2.50 -1.19 0.73
N ALA A 138 3.68 -0.70 0.38
CA ALA A 138 3.90 0.31 -0.65
C ALA A 138 4.98 -0.18 -1.62
N ILE A 139 4.71 -0.08 -2.91
CA ILE A 139 5.61 -0.45 -4.00
C ILE A 139 6.05 0.85 -4.68
N ASN A 140 7.33 1.20 -4.53
CA ASN A 140 7.95 2.28 -5.28
C ASN A 140 8.69 1.68 -6.47
N LEU A 141 8.49 2.25 -7.65
CA LEU A 141 9.24 1.93 -8.85
C LEU A 141 10.24 3.05 -9.10
N TYR A 142 11.48 2.69 -9.40
CA TYR A 142 12.61 3.61 -9.62
C TYR A 142 13.09 3.51 -11.06
#